data_AF-A0ABD3LKR3-F1
#
_entry.id   AF-A0ABD3LKR3-F1
#
_cell.length_a   1.000
_cell.length_b   1.000
_cell.length_c   1.000
_cell.angle_alpha   90.00
_cell.angle_beta   90.00
_cell.angle_gamma   90.00
#
_symmetry.space_group_name_H-M   'P 1'
#
loop_
_entity.id
_entity.type
_entity.pdbx_description
1 polymer ?
#
loop_
_entity_poly.entity_id
_entity_poly.type
_entity_poly.pdbx_seq_one_letter_code
_entity_poly.pdbx_strand_id
1 'polypeptide(L)'
;MSLLQPLSTPSPVVALSSSAAKNGSLGFPPPFPIKPTSLFSRRAPERLKFSPFSLRVAAPPKSPPPTSDPDESTEAPGDQFREDEFGAEEELGDESSGSKFSWRDHWYPVSLVEDLDPRLPTPFQLLGRDLVLWFDKSNSQWVAFDDKCPHRLAPLSEGRIDEDGNLQCSYHGWSFDGCGSCTQIPQAASEGPEARAVRSPRACVTRFPTMISQGLLFVWPDENGWERANATKPPMLPEDFDKPEFSTVTIQRDLFYGYDTLMENVSDPSHIDFAHHKVTGRRDRAKPLPFKMESSGPWGFAGSNDDNPTISAKFVAPCYYINKIEIDTKLPVVGDQKWVIWICSFNVPMAPGKTRSIVCSARNFFQFTMPGPAWWQVIPRWHEHWTSNKVYDGDMIVLQGQEKIFLSKSMEGQEDVNEQYTKITFTPTQADRFVLAFRNWLRRHGNSQPEWFGSSGQQPLPSTVLSKRQMLDRFEQHTLKCSSCRKAYEAFQTWQKLLIGATVFFCATAGVPSDMQSRIILAGIAIVCSGIAYALHELQENFVFVDYVHADID
;
A
#
# COMPACT_ATOMS: atom_id res chain seq x y z
N MET A 1 26.23 -41.76 -21.73
CA MET A 1 26.18 -42.29 -23.10
C MET A 1 25.01 -43.28 -23.16
N SER A 2 23.81 -42.78 -23.47
CA SER A 2 22.63 -43.58 -23.81
C SER A 2 21.76 -42.76 -24.76
N LEU A 3 21.66 -43.29 -25.99
CA LEU A 3 20.57 -43.25 -26.96
C LEU A 3 19.98 -41.90 -27.42
N LEU A 4 20.40 -41.54 -28.65
CA LEU A 4 19.77 -40.63 -29.60
C LEU A 4 18.99 -41.46 -30.64
N GLN A 5 17.75 -41.09 -31.01
CA GLN A 5 17.41 -40.45 -32.30
C GLN A 5 15.88 -40.42 -32.59
N PRO A 6 15.42 -39.49 -33.47
CA PRO A 6 14.02 -39.04 -33.60
C PRO A 6 13.35 -39.43 -34.95
N LEU A 7 12.04 -39.20 -35.08
CA LEU A 7 11.29 -39.23 -36.35
C LEU A 7 10.17 -38.18 -36.39
N SER A 8 10.24 -37.28 -37.38
CA SER A 8 9.22 -36.83 -38.37
C SER A 8 7.76 -36.58 -37.97
N THR A 9 6.95 -35.62 -38.46
CA THR A 9 6.91 -34.58 -39.54
C THR A 9 5.55 -33.81 -39.32
N PRO A 10 4.83 -33.22 -40.31
CA PRO A 10 4.86 -31.82 -40.72
C PRO A 10 3.49 -31.06 -40.62
N SER A 11 3.53 -29.77 -40.95
CA SER A 11 2.38 -28.84 -41.15
C SER A 11 1.38 -29.26 -42.23
N PRO A 12 0.14 -28.71 -42.22
CA PRO A 12 -0.70 -28.65 -43.40
C PRO A 12 -0.94 -27.22 -43.92
N VAL A 13 -1.10 -27.13 -45.24
CA VAL A 13 -1.66 -26.02 -46.03
C VAL A 13 -2.74 -26.63 -46.94
N VAL A 14 -3.92 -25.99 -47.08
CA VAL A 14 -4.82 -25.87 -48.28
C VAL A 14 -5.99 -24.96 -47.81
N ALA A 15 -6.13 -23.69 -48.21
CA ALA A 15 -6.58 -23.06 -49.47
C ALA A 15 -8.10 -23.10 -49.74
N LEU A 16 -8.72 -21.93 -49.96
CA LEU A 16 -9.95 -21.76 -50.75
C LEU A 16 -10.04 -20.37 -51.42
N SER A 17 -10.04 -20.42 -52.76
CA SER A 17 -10.89 -19.70 -53.73
C SER A 17 -10.80 -18.17 -53.95
N SER A 18 -10.58 -17.82 -55.21
CA SER A 18 -10.56 -16.50 -55.83
C SER A 18 -11.94 -16.05 -56.36
N SER A 19 -12.15 -14.72 -56.46
CA SER A 19 -12.89 -14.12 -57.57
C SER A 19 -12.32 -12.73 -57.88
N ALA A 20 -12.21 -12.40 -59.16
CA ALA A 20 -11.56 -11.20 -59.69
C ALA A 20 -12.60 -10.25 -60.30
N ALA A 21 -12.45 -8.93 -60.09
CA ALA A 21 -12.91 -7.91 -61.04
C ALA A 21 -12.30 -6.50 -60.80
N LYS A 22 -11.52 -6.07 -61.81
CA LYS A 22 -11.48 -4.76 -62.48
C LYS A 22 -11.01 -3.47 -61.74
N ASN A 23 -9.85 -3.00 -62.21
CA ASN A 23 -9.38 -1.63 -62.45
C ASN A 23 -10.27 -0.45 -62.02
N GLY A 24 -9.73 0.39 -61.14
CA GLY A 24 -10.09 1.79 -60.95
C GLY A 24 -8.86 2.59 -60.52
N SER A 25 -8.51 3.62 -61.29
CA SER A 25 -7.37 4.52 -61.08
C SER A 25 -7.48 5.32 -59.77
N LEU A 26 -6.47 5.26 -58.91
CA LEU A 26 -6.33 6.15 -57.75
C LEU A 26 -5.52 7.39 -58.14
N GLY A 27 -6.21 8.53 -58.28
CA GLY A 27 -5.61 9.85 -58.31
C GLY A 27 -5.28 10.33 -56.89
N PHE A 28 -4.05 10.81 -56.69
CA PHE A 28 -3.62 11.48 -55.46
C PHE A 28 -4.18 12.91 -55.40
N PRO A 29 -4.78 13.35 -54.27
CA PRO A 29 -4.99 14.77 -54.02
C PRO A 29 -3.74 15.41 -53.35
N PRO A 30 -3.45 16.69 -53.64
CA PRO A 30 -2.22 17.40 -53.23
C PRO A 30 -2.28 17.93 -51.78
N PRO A 31 -1.12 18.31 -51.19
CA PRO A 31 -1.05 18.83 -49.82
C PRO A 31 -1.48 20.30 -49.77
N PHE A 32 -2.27 20.66 -48.76
CA PHE A 32 -2.67 22.04 -48.43
C PHE A 32 -1.99 22.52 -47.14
N PRO A 33 -1.84 23.84 -46.94
CA PRO A 33 -0.54 24.44 -46.69
C PRO A 33 -0.41 25.04 -45.28
N ILE A 34 0.85 25.08 -44.83
CA ILE A 34 1.31 25.77 -43.63
C ILE A 34 1.15 27.29 -43.81
N LYS A 35 0.63 27.99 -42.80
CA LYS A 35 0.71 29.45 -42.68
C LYS A 35 1.25 29.88 -41.31
N PRO A 36 1.88 31.07 -41.24
CA PRO A 36 3.01 31.33 -40.34
C PRO A 36 2.62 31.95 -39.00
N THR A 37 3.57 31.83 -38.08
CA THR A 37 3.66 32.42 -36.74
C THR A 37 3.63 33.95 -36.74
N SER A 38 2.97 34.54 -35.73
CA SER A 38 3.26 35.90 -35.26
C SER A 38 3.55 35.91 -33.77
N LEU A 39 4.66 36.53 -33.41
CA LEU A 39 5.22 36.66 -32.07
C LEU A 39 4.60 37.81 -31.24
N PHE A 40 4.78 37.69 -29.93
CA PHE A 40 4.79 38.72 -28.87
C PHE A 40 3.50 39.47 -28.51
N SER A 41 2.94 39.11 -27.35
CA SER A 41 2.56 40.08 -26.32
C SER A 41 2.77 39.47 -24.93
N ARG A 42 3.85 39.90 -24.26
CA ARG A 42 4.11 39.59 -22.85
C ARG A 42 3.25 40.52 -21.99
N ARG A 43 2.27 39.98 -21.27
CA ARG A 43 1.76 40.58 -20.03
C ARG A 43 2.29 39.76 -18.85
N ALA A 44 3.00 40.43 -17.96
CA ALA A 44 3.51 39.87 -16.72
C ALA A 44 2.36 39.56 -15.75
N PRO A 45 2.37 38.43 -15.03
CA PRO A 45 1.54 38.27 -13.84
C PRO A 45 2.28 38.84 -12.62
N GLU A 46 1.54 39.61 -11.83
CA GLU A 46 1.96 40.24 -10.58
C GLU A 46 2.43 39.20 -9.55
N ARG A 47 3.50 39.54 -8.83
CA ARG A 47 3.96 38.79 -7.64
C ARG A 47 2.96 38.97 -6.51
N LEU A 48 2.15 37.95 -6.24
CA LEU A 48 1.45 37.80 -4.97
C LEU A 48 2.46 37.44 -3.88
N LYS A 49 2.72 38.41 -2.99
CA LYS A 49 3.51 38.23 -1.76
C LYS A 49 2.63 37.48 -0.76
N PHE A 50 2.96 36.23 -0.45
CA PHE A 50 2.41 35.53 0.70
C PHE A 50 3.09 36.05 1.99
N SER A 51 2.28 36.66 2.86
CA SER A 51 2.64 37.03 4.22
C SER A 51 2.45 35.82 5.13
N PRO A 52 3.42 35.43 5.99
CA PRO A 52 3.21 34.38 6.97
C PRO A 52 2.40 34.94 8.15
N PHE A 53 1.20 34.41 8.35
CA PHE A 53 0.40 34.67 9.54
C PHE A 53 1.04 33.98 10.75
N SER A 54 1.44 34.79 11.74
CA SER A 54 1.77 34.33 13.09
C SER A 54 0.49 34.03 13.85
N LEU A 55 0.25 32.77 14.20
CA LEU A 55 -0.76 32.39 15.19
C LEU A 55 -0.07 32.13 16.53
N ARG A 56 -0.22 33.09 17.45
CA ARG A 56 0.07 32.92 18.88
C ARG A 56 -1.04 32.05 19.48
N VAL A 57 -0.67 30.93 20.11
CA VAL A 57 -1.58 30.16 20.97
C VAL A 57 -1.09 30.28 22.41
N ALA A 58 -2.00 30.71 23.27
CA ALA A 58 -1.80 30.89 24.70
C ALA A 58 -1.85 29.56 25.45
N ALA A 59 -1.00 29.39 26.45
CA ALA A 59 -0.94 28.22 27.33
C ALA A 59 -2.07 28.24 28.39
N PRO A 60 -2.69 27.08 28.70
CA PRO A 60 -3.58 26.95 29.86
C PRO A 60 -2.80 26.71 31.17
N PRO A 61 -3.40 27.03 32.34
CA PRO A 61 -2.71 27.14 33.63
C PRO A 61 -2.49 25.79 34.33
N LYS A 62 -1.41 25.72 35.11
CA LYS A 62 -1.05 24.60 36.01
C LYS A 62 -1.98 24.55 37.23
N SER A 63 -2.34 23.34 37.67
CA SER A 63 -2.92 23.05 38.98
C SER A 63 -1.99 22.12 39.80
N PRO A 64 -2.05 22.18 41.15
CA PRO A 64 -0.95 21.83 42.07
C PRO A 64 -0.93 20.35 42.49
N PRO A 65 0.16 19.85 43.11
CA PRO A 65 0.23 18.47 43.55
C PRO A 65 -0.32 18.30 44.97
N PRO A 66 -0.70 17.07 45.37
CA PRO A 66 -0.68 16.69 46.77
C PRO A 66 0.45 15.69 47.07
N THR A 67 1.13 16.01 48.16
CA THR A 67 2.08 15.26 48.98
C THR A 67 1.41 14.14 49.79
N SER A 68 2.08 13.00 50.00
CA SER A 68 2.45 12.47 51.34
C SER A 68 3.09 11.08 51.24
N ASP A 69 4.23 10.94 51.93
CA ASP A 69 5.14 9.79 52.12
C ASP A 69 4.53 8.63 52.97
N PRO A 70 5.34 7.72 53.57
CA PRO A 70 5.79 6.44 53.03
C PRO A 70 5.34 5.26 53.92
N ASP A 71 5.50 4.01 53.50
CA ASP A 71 5.89 2.97 54.47
C ASP A 71 6.59 1.77 53.82
N GLU A 72 7.55 1.29 54.59
CA GLU A 72 8.62 0.36 54.29
C GLU A 72 8.31 -0.99 54.94
N SER A 73 8.43 -2.11 54.22
CA SER A 73 8.90 -3.38 54.81
C SER A 73 9.15 -4.47 53.76
N THR A 74 10.44 -4.74 53.57
CA THR A 74 11.13 -6.01 53.32
C THR A 74 10.34 -7.32 53.45
N GLU A 75 10.50 -8.24 52.49
CA GLU A 75 11.30 -9.48 52.58
C GLU A 75 10.92 -10.46 51.44
N ALA A 76 11.94 -10.96 50.72
CA ALA A 76 11.88 -12.19 49.92
C ALA A 76 12.40 -13.35 50.81
N PRO A 77 12.03 -14.64 50.62
CA PRO A 77 12.45 -15.41 49.43
C PRO A 77 11.50 -16.56 49.02
N GLY A 78 11.81 -17.26 47.91
CA GLY A 78 11.42 -18.67 47.77
C GLY A 78 10.97 -19.11 46.38
N ASP A 79 11.93 -19.58 45.61
CA ASP A 79 11.82 -20.28 44.34
C ASP A 79 11.04 -21.61 44.48
N GLN A 80 9.97 -21.80 43.68
CA GLN A 80 9.40 -23.11 43.33
C GLN A 80 8.38 -22.95 42.19
N PHE A 81 8.84 -23.18 40.96
CA PHE A 81 7.99 -23.35 39.78
C PHE A 81 7.05 -24.54 39.96
N ARG A 82 5.73 -24.29 39.99
CA ARG A 82 4.70 -25.30 39.76
C ARG A 82 3.93 -24.93 38.49
N GLU A 83 4.01 -25.85 37.52
CA GLU A 83 3.09 -25.97 36.41
C GLU A 83 1.69 -26.21 37.01
N ASP A 84 0.79 -25.22 36.90
CA ASP A 84 -0.69 -25.33 36.97
C ASP A 84 -1.30 -23.95 37.32
N GLU A 85 -1.17 -22.94 36.45
CA GLU A 85 -2.00 -21.73 36.55
C GLU A 85 -2.07 -20.94 35.22
N PHE A 86 -2.67 -21.55 34.20
CA PHE A 86 -3.25 -20.82 33.05
C PHE A 86 -4.72 -21.20 32.93
N GLY A 87 -5.49 -20.77 33.92
CA GLY A 87 -6.92 -21.05 34.04
C GLY A 87 -7.59 -20.08 35.00
N ALA A 88 -7.35 -18.78 34.82
CA ALA A 88 -8.11 -17.74 35.47
C ALA A 88 -8.55 -16.73 34.41
N GLU A 89 -9.78 -16.93 33.92
CA GLU A 89 -10.53 -15.89 33.24
C GLU A 89 -10.82 -14.80 34.29
N GLU A 90 -9.96 -13.78 34.36
CA GLU A 90 -10.34 -12.54 35.02
C GLU A 90 -11.40 -11.85 34.14
N GLU A 91 -12.66 -12.08 34.51
CA GLU A 91 -13.79 -11.24 34.13
C GLU A 91 -13.54 -9.81 34.63
N LEU A 92 -12.86 -9.02 33.80
CA LEU A 92 -12.92 -7.57 33.90
C LEU A 92 -14.34 -7.16 33.52
N GLY A 93 -15.05 -6.62 34.51
CA GLY A 93 -16.48 -6.34 34.49
C GLY A 93 -16.98 -5.59 33.24
N ASP A 94 -18.10 -6.07 32.74
CA ASP A 94 -18.94 -5.42 31.75
C ASP A 94 -19.55 -4.15 32.37
N GLU A 95 -18.81 -3.04 32.34
CA GLU A 95 -19.43 -1.72 32.48
C GLU A 95 -20.23 -1.44 31.21
N SER A 96 -21.52 -1.80 31.27
CA SER A 96 -22.51 -1.49 30.25
C SER A 96 -22.76 0.02 30.16
N SER A 97 -21.90 0.74 29.42
CA SER A 97 -22.28 1.94 28.66
C SER A 97 -21.25 2.22 27.55
N GLY A 98 -21.70 2.21 26.27
CA GLY A 98 -20.97 2.86 25.17
C GLY A 98 -20.67 1.99 23.94
N SER A 99 -21.58 2.01 22.95
CA SER A 99 -21.44 1.58 21.54
C SER A 99 -20.61 0.32 21.20
N LYS A 100 -21.28 -0.71 20.67
CA LYS A 100 -20.65 -1.85 19.97
C LYS A 100 -19.78 -1.36 18.80
N PHE A 101 -18.58 -1.93 18.64
CA PHE A 101 -17.72 -1.66 17.49
C PHE A 101 -18.43 -2.00 16.16
N SER A 102 -18.29 -1.13 15.16
CA SER A 102 -18.76 -1.34 13.79
C SER A 102 -17.64 -1.08 12.79
N TRP A 103 -17.38 -2.04 11.90
CA TRP A 103 -16.37 -1.89 10.85
C TRP A 103 -16.68 -0.73 9.89
N ARG A 104 -17.95 -0.37 9.73
CA ARG A 104 -18.38 0.64 8.74
C ARG A 104 -18.33 2.07 9.26
N ASP A 105 -18.14 2.25 10.56
CA ASP A 105 -18.16 3.56 11.21
C ASP A 105 -16.76 4.12 11.48
N HIS A 106 -15.86 3.99 10.50
CA HIS A 106 -14.46 4.41 10.61
C HIS A 106 -13.90 4.97 9.31
N TRP A 107 -12.88 5.81 9.45
CA TRP A 107 -12.04 6.27 8.35
C TRP A 107 -10.97 5.22 7.99
N TYR A 108 -10.91 4.83 6.71
CA TYR A 108 -9.89 3.92 6.19
C TYR A 108 -8.96 4.63 5.20
N PRO A 109 -7.64 4.61 5.39
CA PRO A 109 -6.70 5.19 4.42
C PRO A 109 -6.55 4.27 3.21
N VAL A 110 -7.07 4.70 2.07
CA VAL A 110 -7.15 3.85 0.86
C VAL A 110 -5.94 4.00 -0.07
N SER A 111 -5.23 5.14 0.00
CA SER A 111 -4.01 5.39 -0.79
C SER A 111 -3.17 6.52 -0.20
N LEU A 112 -1.87 6.50 -0.50
CA LEU A 112 -1.02 7.68 -0.43
C LEU A 112 -1.44 8.70 -1.52
N VAL A 113 -1.60 9.96 -1.15
CA VAL A 113 -2.02 11.03 -2.09
C VAL A 113 -0.94 11.29 -3.15
N GLU A 114 0.34 11.20 -2.77
CA GLU A 114 1.49 11.36 -3.68
C GLU A 114 1.59 10.26 -4.76
N ASP A 115 0.83 9.18 -4.61
CA ASP A 115 0.79 8.05 -5.53
C ASP A 115 -0.40 8.08 -6.50
N LEU A 116 -1.39 8.91 -6.20
CA LEU A 116 -2.55 9.07 -7.07
C LEU A 116 -2.26 10.05 -8.21
N ASP A 117 -2.71 9.71 -9.42
CA ASP A 117 -2.66 10.62 -10.58
C ASP A 117 -4.01 11.36 -10.71
N PRO A 118 -4.08 12.68 -10.50
CA PRO A 118 -5.34 13.42 -10.56
C PRO A 118 -5.96 13.47 -11.97
N ARG A 119 -5.30 12.92 -12.98
CA ARG A 119 -5.80 12.83 -14.36
C ARG A 119 -6.52 11.51 -14.64
N LEU A 120 -6.36 10.50 -13.78
CA LEU A 120 -6.85 9.15 -14.01
C LEU A 120 -7.71 8.69 -12.84
N PRO A 121 -8.88 8.07 -13.09
CA PRO A 121 -9.58 7.35 -12.05
C PRO A 121 -8.77 6.14 -11.59
N THR A 122 -8.85 5.80 -10.31
CA THR A 122 -8.07 4.72 -9.67
C THR A 122 -9.02 3.74 -8.98
N PRO A 123 -9.01 2.44 -9.35
CA PRO A 123 -9.82 1.44 -8.67
C PRO A 123 -9.29 1.13 -7.26
N PHE A 124 -10.20 0.89 -6.32
CA PHE A 124 -9.88 0.40 -4.98
C PHE A 124 -10.99 -0.53 -4.46
N GLN A 125 -10.65 -1.42 -3.53
CA GLN A 125 -11.61 -2.27 -2.84
C GLN A 125 -11.55 -1.99 -1.35
N LEU A 126 -12.70 -1.73 -0.73
CA LEU A 126 -12.81 -1.48 0.70
C LEU A 126 -13.93 -2.34 1.28
N LEU A 127 -13.61 -3.22 2.22
CA LEU A 127 -14.58 -4.13 2.84
C LEU A 127 -15.43 -4.90 1.80
N GLY A 128 -14.83 -5.33 0.69
CA GLY A 128 -15.50 -6.08 -0.39
C GLY A 128 -16.30 -5.21 -1.36
N ARG A 129 -16.32 -3.88 -1.17
CA ARG A 129 -16.99 -2.93 -2.06
C ARG A 129 -15.98 -2.34 -3.05
N ASP A 130 -16.30 -2.41 -4.34
CA ASP A 130 -15.49 -1.78 -5.39
C ASP A 130 -15.76 -0.26 -5.43
N LEU A 131 -14.68 0.51 -5.36
CA LEU A 131 -14.66 1.97 -5.34
C LEU A 131 -13.80 2.53 -6.46
N VAL A 132 -14.18 3.69 -6.98
CA VAL A 132 -13.33 4.51 -7.87
C VAL A 132 -12.93 5.78 -7.14
N LEU A 133 -11.62 6.01 -7.03
CA LEU A 133 -11.02 7.22 -6.50
C LEU A 133 -10.67 8.13 -7.68
N TRP A 134 -11.10 9.38 -7.66
CA TRP A 134 -10.82 10.32 -8.74
C TRP A 134 -10.74 11.76 -8.22
N PHE A 135 -10.05 12.63 -8.96
CA PHE A 135 -9.86 14.01 -8.56
C PHE A 135 -10.89 14.92 -9.23
N ASP A 136 -11.80 15.47 -8.44
CA ASP A 136 -12.75 16.49 -8.88
C ASP A 136 -12.03 17.83 -8.98
N LYS A 137 -11.74 18.23 -10.22
CA LYS A 137 -11.04 19.49 -10.51
C LYS A 137 -11.88 20.71 -10.15
N SER A 138 -13.21 20.62 -10.25
CA SER A 138 -14.11 21.75 -10.00
C SER A 138 -14.08 22.18 -8.54
N ASN A 139 -13.99 21.21 -7.62
CA ASN A 139 -13.90 21.47 -6.18
C ASN A 139 -12.49 21.24 -5.60
N SER A 140 -11.51 20.88 -6.43
CA SER A 140 -10.12 20.60 -6.04
C SER A 140 -9.99 19.57 -4.91
N GLN A 141 -10.74 18.46 -5.01
CA GLN A 141 -10.79 17.42 -3.97
C GLN A 141 -10.80 16.01 -4.55
N TRP A 142 -10.31 15.04 -3.78
CA TRP A 142 -10.47 13.63 -4.10
C TRP A 142 -11.87 13.14 -3.72
N VAL A 143 -12.50 12.39 -4.61
CA VAL A 143 -13.84 11.84 -4.47
C VAL A 143 -13.79 10.32 -4.63
N ALA A 144 -14.63 9.62 -3.87
CA ALA A 144 -14.81 8.18 -3.95
C ALA A 144 -16.27 7.86 -4.32
N PHE A 145 -16.45 7.06 -5.38
CA PHE A 145 -17.75 6.55 -5.82
C PHE A 145 -17.79 5.04 -5.81
N ASP A 146 -18.99 4.47 -5.86
CA ASP A 146 -19.17 3.07 -6.25
C ASP A 146 -18.53 2.87 -7.64
N ASP A 147 -17.70 1.83 -7.82
CA ASP A 147 -17.06 1.57 -9.12
C ASP A 147 -18.00 0.87 -10.11
N LYS A 148 -19.19 1.43 -10.31
CA LYS A 148 -20.19 0.92 -11.25
C LYS A 148 -21.03 2.06 -11.81
N CYS A 149 -21.09 2.13 -13.14
CA CYS A 149 -21.96 3.08 -13.82
C CYS A 149 -23.43 2.65 -13.64
N PRO A 150 -24.35 3.53 -13.19
CA PRO A 150 -25.76 3.19 -12.96
C PRO A 150 -26.51 2.80 -14.25
N HIS A 151 -25.94 3.09 -15.42
CA HIS A 151 -26.52 2.70 -16.70
C HIS A 151 -26.49 1.17 -16.91
N ARG A 152 -25.31 0.55 -16.90
CA ARG A 152 -25.12 -0.90 -17.17
C ARG A 152 -23.96 -1.53 -16.38
N LEU A 153 -23.63 -0.95 -15.24
CA LEU A 153 -22.69 -1.48 -14.24
C LEU A 153 -21.24 -1.63 -14.72
N ALA A 154 -20.86 -0.98 -15.82
CA ALA A 154 -19.46 -0.92 -16.24
C ALA A 154 -18.61 -0.19 -15.18
N PRO A 155 -17.37 -0.63 -14.92
CA PRO A 155 -16.49 0.01 -13.96
C PRO A 155 -16.20 1.45 -14.40
N LEU A 156 -16.35 2.40 -13.48
CA LEU A 156 -16.05 3.81 -13.71
C LEU A 156 -14.54 4.08 -13.61
N SER A 157 -13.79 3.21 -12.94
CA SER A 157 -12.33 3.21 -12.85
C SER A 157 -11.65 2.96 -14.20
N GLU A 158 -12.32 2.29 -15.13
CA GLU A 158 -11.89 2.16 -16.54
C GLU A 158 -12.27 3.39 -17.40
N GLY A 159 -12.85 4.42 -16.77
CA GLY A 159 -13.27 5.66 -17.40
C GLY A 159 -12.15 6.67 -17.59
N ARG A 160 -12.53 7.95 -17.67
CA ARG A 160 -11.61 9.09 -17.78
C ARG A 160 -12.19 10.33 -17.12
N ILE A 161 -11.33 11.30 -16.85
CA ILE A 161 -11.77 12.67 -16.54
C ILE A 161 -12.02 13.38 -17.87
N ASP A 162 -13.25 13.83 -18.12
CA ASP A 162 -13.60 14.53 -19.35
C ASP A 162 -13.10 16.00 -19.36
N GLU A 163 -13.38 16.70 -20.46
CA GLU A 163 -12.94 18.08 -20.68
C GLU A 163 -13.53 19.07 -19.67
N ASP A 164 -14.73 18.76 -19.15
CA ASP A 164 -15.43 19.54 -18.13
C ASP A 164 -14.98 19.18 -16.70
N GLY A 165 -14.09 18.20 -16.57
CA GLY A 165 -13.56 17.76 -15.27
C GLY A 165 -14.45 16.76 -14.54
N ASN A 166 -15.43 16.15 -15.21
CA ASN A 166 -16.31 15.12 -14.66
C ASN A 166 -15.74 13.72 -14.85
N LEU A 167 -16.19 12.76 -14.02
CA LEU A 167 -15.87 11.35 -14.23
C LEU A 167 -16.78 10.79 -15.33
N GLN A 168 -16.18 10.36 -16.43
CA GLN A 168 -16.88 9.85 -17.60
C GLN A 168 -16.68 8.34 -17.77
N CYS A 169 -17.79 7.60 -17.83
CA CYS A 169 -17.78 6.16 -18.08
C CYS A 169 -17.26 5.85 -19.49
N SER A 170 -16.30 4.92 -19.59
CA SER A 170 -15.69 4.51 -20.87
C SER A 170 -16.65 3.77 -21.80
N TYR A 171 -17.74 3.21 -21.28
CA TYR A 171 -18.64 2.39 -22.09
C TYR A 171 -19.58 3.24 -22.98
N HIS A 172 -20.34 4.16 -22.39
CA HIS A 172 -21.34 4.95 -23.12
C HIS A 172 -21.19 6.47 -22.97
N GLY A 173 -20.14 6.94 -22.27
CA GLY A 173 -19.85 8.36 -22.12
C GLY A 173 -20.77 9.10 -21.15
N TRP A 174 -21.48 8.40 -20.25
CA TRP A 174 -22.22 9.07 -19.17
C TRP A 174 -21.21 9.73 -18.23
N SER A 175 -21.42 11.03 -17.96
CA SER A 175 -20.55 11.83 -17.09
C SER A 175 -21.22 12.14 -15.76
N PHE A 176 -20.40 12.20 -14.70
CA PHE A 176 -20.83 12.44 -13.33
C PHE A 176 -19.97 13.51 -12.65
N ASP A 177 -20.61 14.46 -11.97
CA ASP A 177 -19.91 15.47 -11.17
C ASP A 177 -19.42 14.91 -9.83
N GLY A 178 -18.67 15.70 -9.05
CA GLY A 178 -18.18 15.31 -7.71
C GLY A 178 -19.27 15.03 -6.67
N CYS A 179 -20.52 15.40 -6.93
CA CYS A 179 -21.67 15.06 -6.09
C CYS A 179 -22.29 13.71 -6.47
N GLY A 180 -21.83 13.08 -7.55
CA GLY A 180 -22.39 11.84 -8.11
C GLY A 180 -23.58 12.08 -9.04
N SER A 181 -23.93 13.34 -9.32
CA SER A 181 -25.04 13.66 -10.22
C SER A 181 -24.63 13.38 -11.66
N CYS A 182 -25.53 12.76 -12.43
CA CYS A 182 -25.30 12.64 -13.87
C CYS A 182 -25.36 14.03 -14.51
N THR A 183 -24.28 14.43 -15.19
CA THR A 183 -24.18 15.72 -15.89
C THR A 183 -24.49 15.58 -17.37
N GLN A 184 -24.20 14.42 -17.97
CA GLN A 184 -24.37 14.21 -19.40
C GLN A 184 -24.75 12.75 -19.72
N ILE A 185 -25.73 12.60 -20.60
CA ILE A 185 -26.09 11.34 -21.27
C ILE A 185 -26.01 11.60 -22.77
N PRO A 186 -24.89 11.24 -23.46
CA PRO A 186 -24.69 11.65 -24.86
C PRO A 186 -25.76 11.11 -25.83
N GLN A 187 -26.43 10.01 -25.47
CA GLN A 187 -27.45 9.38 -26.32
C GLN A 187 -28.87 9.86 -26.04
N ALA A 188 -29.11 10.72 -25.04
CA ALA A 188 -30.43 11.24 -24.73
C ALA A 188 -30.75 12.46 -25.60
N ALA A 189 -31.97 12.55 -26.14
CA ALA A 189 -32.42 13.76 -26.80
C ALA A 189 -32.43 14.96 -25.85
N SER A 190 -32.08 16.14 -26.36
CA SER A 190 -32.08 17.40 -25.58
C SER A 190 -33.48 17.88 -25.19
N GLU A 191 -34.52 17.33 -25.81
CA GLU A 191 -35.92 17.67 -25.58
C GLU A 191 -36.78 16.42 -25.34
N GLY A 192 -38.00 16.64 -24.85
CA GLY A 192 -38.96 15.57 -24.60
C GLY A 192 -38.67 14.76 -23.33
N PRO A 193 -39.22 13.54 -23.21
CA PRO A 193 -39.09 12.71 -22.02
C PRO A 193 -37.64 12.30 -21.70
N GLU A 194 -36.81 12.07 -22.73
CA GLU A 194 -35.41 11.63 -22.57
C GLU A 194 -34.52 12.70 -21.93
N ALA A 195 -34.78 13.98 -22.19
CA ALA A 195 -34.07 15.10 -21.56
C ALA A 195 -34.16 15.11 -20.03
N ARG A 196 -35.15 14.40 -19.46
CA ARG A 196 -35.31 14.26 -18.00
C ARG A 196 -34.45 13.15 -17.41
N ALA A 197 -33.91 12.24 -18.22
CA ALA A 197 -33.13 11.09 -17.77
C ALA A 197 -31.89 11.53 -16.98
N VAL A 198 -31.20 12.58 -17.42
CA VAL A 198 -30.00 13.13 -16.75
C VAL A 198 -30.31 13.62 -15.32
N ARG A 199 -31.56 14.05 -15.05
CA ARG A 199 -32.01 14.52 -13.74
C ARG A 199 -32.63 13.42 -12.89
N SER A 200 -32.67 12.19 -13.37
CA SER A 200 -33.23 11.06 -12.62
C SER A 200 -32.30 10.72 -11.45
N PRO A 201 -32.82 10.52 -10.23
CA PRO A 201 -32.01 9.99 -9.13
C PRO A 201 -31.38 8.64 -9.45
N ARG A 202 -32.00 7.84 -10.34
CA ARG A 202 -31.46 6.56 -10.83
C ARG A 202 -30.26 6.70 -11.77
N ALA A 203 -30.01 7.91 -12.28
CA ALA A 203 -28.83 8.20 -13.09
C ALA A 203 -27.64 8.62 -12.21
N CYS A 204 -27.83 8.86 -10.90
CA CYS A 204 -26.75 9.26 -10.01
C CYS A 204 -25.90 8.06 -9.58
N VAL A 205 -24.62 8.31 -9.33
CA VAL A 205 -23.67 7.36 -8.75
C VAL A 205 -23.63 7.55 -7.24
N THR A 206 -23.53 6.45 -6.48
CA THR A 206 -23.35 6.49 -5.04
C THR A 206 -21.98 7.07 -4.69
N ARG A 207 -21.93 8.03 -3.76
CA ARG A 207 -20.70 8.67 -3.29
C ARG A 207 -20.44 8.46 -1.81
N PHE A 208 -19.16 8.51 -1.44
CA PHE A 208 -18.69 8.30 -0.07
C PHE A 208 -17.99 9.54 0.50
N PRO A 209 -18.04 9.75 1.84
CA PRO A 209 -17.19 10.74 2.49
C PRO A 209 -15.72 10.45 2.24
N THR A 210 -14.96 11.48 1.87
CA THR A 210 -13.51 11.44 1.69
C THR A 210 -12.83 12.52 2.52
N MET A 211 -11.58 12.26 2.91
CA MET A 211 -10.76 13.24 3.63
C MET A 211 -9.28 13.02 3.29
N ILE A 212 -8.49 14.09 3.24
CA ILE A 212 -7.02 13.99 3.22
C ILE A 212 -6.49 14.35 4.60
N SER A 213 -5.66 13.49 5.18
CA SER A 213 -4.92 13.78 6.42
C SER A 213 -3.52 13.16 6.33
N GLN A 214 -2.49 13.92 6.71
CA GLN A 214 -1.09 13.47 6.75
C GLN A 214 -0.61 12.74 5.46
N GLY A 215 -1.04 13.23 4.29
CA GLY A 215 -0.66 12.66 2.99
C GLY A 215 -1.41 11.38 2.58
N LEU A 216 -2.38 10.94 3.39
CA LEU A 216 -3.23 9.78 3.12
C LEU A 216 -4.62 10.23 2.68
N LEU A 217 -5.17 9.56 1.66
CA LEU A 217 -6.58 9.68 1.29
C LEU A 217 -7.40 8.69 2.10
N PHE A 218 -8.34 9.18 2.88
CA PHE A 218 -9.29 8.39 3.66
C PHE A 218 -10.66 8.32 2.98
N VAL A 219 -11.31 7.17 3.12
CA VAL A 219 -12.70 6.94 2.71
C VAL A 219 -13.48 6.39 3.89
N TRP A 220 -14.70 6.90 4.07
CA TRP A 220 -15.69 6.32 4.96
C TRP A 220 -16.57 5.34 4.16
N PRO A 221 -16.67 4.05 4.53
CA PRO A 221 -17.22 3.03 3.65
C PRO A 221 -18.75 3.02 3.52
N ASP A 222 -19.47 3.67 4.45
CA ASP A 222 -20.94 3.77 4.44
C ASP A 222 -21.41 5.05 3.72
N GLU A 223 -22.23 4.90 2.68
CA GLU A 223 -22.86 6.00 1.93
C GLU A 223 -23.81 6.84 2.78
N ASN A 224 -24.33 6.29 3.88
CA ASN A 224 -25.19 6.98 4.84
C ASN A 224 -24.39 7.52 6.04
N GLY A 225 -23.07 7.42 6.00
CA GLY A 225 -22.16 7.74 7.11
C GLY A 225 -21.75 9.22 7.23
N TRP A 226 -22.26 10.13 6.40
CA TRP A 226 -21.77 11.53 6.29
C TRP A 226 -21.70 12.28 7.63
N GLU A 227 -22.74 12.21 8.45
CA GLU A 227 -22.75 12.90 9.75
C GLU A 227 -21.73 12.30 10.72
N ARG A 228 -21.62 10.96 10.76
CA ARG A 228 -20.66 10.24 11.61
C ARG A 228 -19.23 10.49 11.16
N ALA A 229 -18.98 10.48 9.85
CA ALA A 229 -17.71 10.80 9.23
C ALA A 229 -17.27 12.24 9.58
N ASN A 230 -18.17 13.22 9.48
CA ASN A 230 -17.88 14.62 9.83
C ASN A 230 -17.60 14.83 11.32
N ALA A 231 -18.21 14.02 12.19
CA ALA A 231 -17.98 14.07 13.64
C ALA A 231 -16.72 13.30 14.08
N THR A 232 -16.12 12.49 13.20
CA THR A 232 -15.02 11.58 13.53
C THR A 232 -13.71 12.05 12.93
N LYS A 233 -12.65 12.09 13.75
CA LYS A 233 -11.29 12.35 13.25
C LYS A 233 -10.67 11.08 12.69
N PRO A 234 -9.88 11.15 11.60
CA PRO A 234 -9.13 10.00 11.12
C PRO A 234 -8.04 9.61 12.15
N PRO A 235 -7.57 8.36 12.15
CA PRO A 235 -6.39 7.98 12.92
C PRO A 235 -5.19 8.81 12.46
N MET A 236 -4.43 9.32 13.42
CA MET A 236 -3.30 10.21 13.18
C MET A 236 -1.97 9.48 13.42
N LEU A 237 -0.98 9.74 12.57
CA LEU A 237 0.42 9.42 12.82
C LEU A 237 0.93 10.20 14.05
N PRO A 238 1.89 9.66 14.80
CA PRO A 238 2.56 10.36 15.91
C PRO A 238 3.11 11.73 15.51
N GLU A 239 3.10 12.68 16.45
CA GLU A 239 3.60 14.06 16.23
C GLU A 239 5.07 14.11 15.77
N ASP A 240 5.86 13.07 16.08
CA ASP A 240 7.25 12.94 15.65
C ASP A 240 7.41 12.94 14.11
N PHE A 241 6.38 12.55 13.35
CA PHE A 241 6.40 12.59 11.88
C PHE A 241 6.50 14.01 11.31
N ASP A 242 6.07 15.02 12.07
CA ASP A 242 6.10 16.43 11.66
C ASP A 242 7.39 17.14 12.12
N LYS A 243 8.25 16.46 12.88
CA LYS A 243 9.47 17.04 13.45
C LYS A 243 10.64 16.96 12.45
N PRO A 244 11.43 18.05 12.28
CA PRO A 244 12.51 18.10 11.30
C PRO A 244 13.67 17.13 11.60
N GLU A 245 13.83 16.70 12.85
CA GLU A 245 14.78 15.68 13.24
C GLU A 245 14.36 14.26 12.86
N PHE A 246 13.16 14.05 12.31
CA PHE A 246 12.74 12.75 11.78
C PHE A 246 12.75 12.75 10.24
N SER A 247 13.28 11.67 9.67
CA SER A 247 13.12 11.35 8.25
C SER A 247 12.04 10.31 8.08
N THR A 248 11.15 10.52 7.10
CA THR A 248 9.97 9.70 6.90
C THR A 248 10.01 8.94 5.57
N VAL A 249 9.45 7.73 5.58
CA VAL A 249 9.28 6.89 4.39
C VAL A 249 7.88 6.31 4.42
N THR A 250 7.19 6.40 3.29
CA THR A 250 5.85 5.85 3.09
C THR A 250 5.91 4.76 2.01
N ILE A 251 5.22 3.66 2.20
CA ILE A 251 5.03 2.61 1.18
C ILE A 251 3.62 2.05 1.27
N GLN A 252 3.02 1.72 0.13
CA GLN A 252 1.78 0.97 0.07
C GLN A 252 1.93 -0.28 -0.79
N ARG A 253 1.31 -1.39 -0.40
CA ARG A 253 1.32 -2.66 -1.14
C ARG A 253 0.00 -3.41 -0.93
N ASP A 254 -0.53 -3.97 -2.01
CA ASP A 254 -1.63 -4.93 -1.94
C ASP A 254 -1.07 -6.32 -1.68
N LEU A 255 -1.67 -7.03 -0.73
CA LEU A 255 -1.23 -8.32 -0.26
C LEU A 255 -2.34 -9.34 -0.49
N PHE A 256 -1.97 -10.51 -1.03
CA PHE A 256 -2.91 -11.57 -1.40
C PHE A 256 -3.11 -12.59 -0.27
N TYR A 257 -3.35 -12.06 0.93
CA TYR A 257 -3.79 -12.79 2.11
C TYR A 257 -4.67 -11.88 2.99
N GLY A 258 -5.41 -12.50 3.90
CA GLY A 258 -6.45 -11.90 4.71
C GLY A 258 -5.97 -10.85 5.71
N TYR A 259 -6.91 -9.99 6.10
CA TYR A 259 -6.69 -8.90 7.04
C TYR A 259 -6.23 -9.42 8.40
N ASP A 260 -6.86 -10.48 8.89
CA ASP A 260 -6.55 -11.09 10.17
C ASP A 260 -5.18 -11.76 10.17
N THR A 261 -4.81 -12.43 9.08
CA THR A 261 -3.46 -12.99 8.88
C THR A 261 -2.39 -11.89 8.93
N LEU A 262 -2.60 -10.76 8.25
CA LEU A 262 -1.65 -9.64 8.29
C LEU A 262 -1.57 -8.99 9.68
N MET A 263 -2.71 -8.75 10.32
CA MET A 263 -2.73 -8.09 11.62
C MET A 263 -2.13 -8.95 12.73
N GLU A 264 -2.27 -10.27 12.65
CA GLU A 264 -1.52 -11.20 13.49
C GLU A 264 -0.01 -11.04 13.28
N ASN A 265 0.46 -11.08 12.03
CA ASN A 265 1.88 -10.93 11.70
C ASN A 265 2.45 -9.58 12.19
N VAL A 266 1.73 -8.48 11.98
CA VAL A 266 2.12 -7.15 12.45
C VAL A 266 2.14 -7.05 13.96
N SER A 267 1.36 -7.88 14.66
CA SER A 267 1.33 -7.96 16.12
C SER A 267 2.47 -8.80 16.71
N ASP A 268 3.21 -9.54 15.90
CA ASP A 268 4.28 -10.43 16.34
C ASP A 268 5.66 -9.84 16.02
N PRO A 269 6.38 -9.23 16.96
CA PRO A 269 7.75 -8.78 16.70
C PRO A 269 8.79 -9.92 16.68
N SER A 270 8.45 -11.15 17.07
CA SER A 270 9.41 -12.26 17.18
C SER A 270 9.88 -12.78 15.82
N HIS A 271 9.05 -12.70 14.78
CA HIS A 271 9.42 -13.14 13.43
C HIS A 271 10.49 -12.26 12.78
N ILE A 272 10.68 -11.02 13.26
CA ILE A 272 11.50 -10.00 12.59
C ILE A 272 12.94 -10.47 12.36
N ASP A 273 13.59 -11.04 13.37
CA ASP A 273 14.98 -11.47 13.26
C ASP A 273 15.16 -12.71 12.34
N PHE A 274 14.09 -13.45 12.04
CA PHE A 274 14.11 -14.65 11.22
C PHE A 274 13.60 -14.45 9.79
N ALA A 275 12.38 -13.93 9.61
CA ALA A 275 11.77 -13.73 8.29
C ALA A 275 12.50 -12.63 7.51
N HIS A 276 12.96 -11.59 8.22
CA HIS A 276 13.63 -10.42 7.64
C HIS A 276 15.14 -10.45 7.82
N HIS A 277 15.74 -11.65 7.91
CA HIS A 277 17.18 -11.84 8.10
C HIS A 277 17.99 -11.10 7.02
N LYS A 278 18.99 -10.30 7.44
CA LYS A 278 19.83 -9.44 6.57
C LYS A 278 19.07 -8.38 5.76
N VAL A 279 17.78 -8.17 6.04
CA VAL A 279 16.99 -7.06 5.52
C VAL A 279 16.83 -6.01 6.63
N THR A 280 16.11 -6.35 7.69
CA THR A 280 15.92 -5.52 8.90
C THR A 280 16.24 -6.28 10.20
N GLY A 281 16.17 -7.61 10.14
CA GLY A 281 16.42 -8.53 11.24
C GLY A 281 17.78 -9.24 11.18
N ARG A 282 18.21 -9.81 12.30
CA ARG A 282 19.34 -10.75 12.37
C ARG A 282 19.05 -11.90 13.33
N ARG A 283 19.16 -13.13 12.85
CA ARG A 283 18.83 -14.37 13.59
C ARG A 283 19.62 -14.51 14.90
N ASP A 284 20.86 -14.02 14.92
CA ASP A 284 21.74 -14.06 16.10
C ASP A 284 21.36 -13.05 17.19
N ARG A 285 20.41 -12.14 16.93
CA ARG A 285 19.86 -11.20 17.93
C ARG A 285 18.56 -11.68 18.57
N ALA A 286 17.99 -12.77 18.08
CA ALA A 286 16.74 -13.32 18.60
C ALA A 286 16.89 -13.66 20.09
N LYS A 287 15.93 -13.20 20.89
CA LYS A 287 15.91 -13.35 22.35
C LYS A 287 14.46 -13.38 22.86
N PRO A 288 14.21 -13.80 24.11
CA PRO A 288 12.90 -13.66 24.72
C PRO A 288 12.39 -12.20 24.66
N LEU A 289 11.10 -12.03 24.39
CA LEU A 289 10.44 -10.73 24.33
C LEU A 289 9.32 -10.68 25.38
N PRO A 290 9.61 -10.23 26.61
CA PRO A 290 8.66 -10.25 27.72
C PRO A 290 7.70 -9.06 27.65
N PHE A 291 6.78 -9.07 26.69
CA PHE A 291 5.77 -8.01 26.56
C PHE A 291 4.77 -8.04 27.70
N LYS A 292 4.34 -6.85 28.11
CA LYS A 292 3.28 -6.61 29.08
C LYS A 292 2.12 -5.91 28.39
N MET A 293 0.89 -6.35 28.69
CA MET A 293 -0.30 -5.63 28.27
C MET A 293 -0.49 -4.43 29.19
N GLU A 294 -0.72 -3.25 28.62
CA GLU A 294 -1.02 -2.02 29.36
C GLU A 294 -2.49 -1.66 29.26
N SER A 295 -3.12 -1.93 28.12
CA SER A 295 -4.55 -1.67 27.90
C SER A 295 -5.13 -2.63 26.86
N SER A 296 -6.42 -2.91 26.96
CA SER A 296 -7.20 -3.70 26.00
C SER A 296 -8.67 -3.31 26.07
N GLY A 297 -9.36 -3.24 24.94
CA GLY A 297 -10.78 -2.94 24.87
C GLY A 297 -11.34 -2.90 23.44
N PRO A 298 -12.59 -2.45 23.25
CA PRO A 298 -13.25 -2.45 21.94
C PRO A 298 -12.52 -1.65 20.85
N TRP A 299 -11.75 -0.63 21.25
CA TRP A 299 -11.04 0.28 20.35
C TRP A 299 -9.59 -0.10 20.10
N GLY A 300 -9.13 -1.23 20.64
CA GLY A 300 -7.80 -1.78 20.44
C GLY A 300 -7.07 -2.10 21.73
N PHE A 301 -5.75 -2.21 21.67
CA PHE A 301 -4.92 -2.60 22.81
C PHE A 301 -3.51 -2.01 22.68
N ALA A 302 -2.78 -1.96 23.79
CA ALA A 302 -1.39 -1.49 23.80
C ALA A 302 -0.55 -2.22 24.84
N GLY A 303 0.75 -2.22 24.62
CA GLY A 303 1.73 -2.73 25.57
C GLY A 303 3.16 -2.44 25.15
N SER A 304 4.09 -2.84 25.99
CA SER A 304 5.52 -2.67 25.77
C SER A 304 6.35 -3.74 26.48
N ASN A 305 7.66 -3.77 26.23
CA ASN A 305 8.63 -4.48 27.06
C ASN A 305 9.46 -3.48 27.89
N ASP A 306 10.15 -3.98 28.91
CA ASP A 306 11.02 -3.17 29.78
C ASP A 306 12.52 -3.26 29.38
N ASP A 307 12.83 -3.69 28.15
CA ASP A 307 14.22 -3.87 27.70
C ASP A 307 14.79 -2.64 26.98
N ASN A 308 16.11 -2.68 26.70
CA ASN A 308 16.74 -1.90 25.64
C ASN A 308 17.09 -2.85 24.46
N PRO A 309 16.59 -2.62 23.24
CA PRO A 309 15.65 -1.56 22.87
C PRO A 309 14.27 -1.74 23.51
N THR A 310 13.62 -0.63 23.83
CA THR A 310 12.22 -0.59 24.28
C THR A 310 11.34 -0.63 23.05
N ILE A 311 10.44 -1.60 23.00
CA ILE A 311 9.50 -1.83 21.91
C ILE A 311 8.10 -1.65 22.50
N SER A 312 7.41 -0.63 22.01
CA SER A 312 6.01 -0.38 22.34
C SER A 312 5.14 -0.65 21.12
N ALA A 313 4.01 -1.31 21.34
CA ALA A 313 3.05 -1.65 20.31
C ALA A 313 1.65 -1.17 20.71
N LYS A 314 0.90 -0.64 19.73
CA LYS A 314 -0.48 -0.21 19.92
C LYS A 314 -1.31 -0.52 18.69
N PHE A 315 -2.34 -1.33 18.87
CA PHE A 315 -3.40 -1.52 17.90
C PHE A 315 -4.53 -0.53 18.18
N VAL A 316 -4.98 0.17 17.12
CA VAL A 316 -6.16 1.02 17.12
C VAL A 316 -7.11 0.50 16.06
N ALA A 317 -8.31 0.11 16.50
CA ALA A 317 -9.34 -0.40 15.60
C ALA A 317 -9.74 0.67 14.56
N PRO A 318 -10.09 0.28 13.33
CA PRO A 318 -10.24 -1.08 12.86
C PRO A 318 -8.99 -1.67 12.20
N CYS A 319 -7.95 -0.89 11.90
CA CYS A 319 -6.89 -1.33 10.98
C CYS A 319 -5.52 -0.66 11.19
N TYR A 320 -5.31 0.05 12.30
CA TYR A 320 -4.08 0.82 12.52
C TYR A 320 -3.21 0.17 13.59
N TYR A 321 -1.95 -0.09 13.27
CA TYR A 321 -0.97 -0.63 14.19
C TYR A 321 0.25 0.28 14.27
N ILE A 322 0.70 0.55 15.49
CA ILE A 322 1.78 1.48 15.79
C ILE A 322 2.86 0.73 16.54
N ASN A 323 4.05 0.63 15.96
CA ASN A 323 5.24 0.17 16.64
C ASN A 323 6.19 1.36 16.87
N LYS A 324 6.71 1.46 18.09
CA LYS A 324 7.75 2.40 18.47
C LYS A 324 8.93 1.62 19.02
N ILE A 325 10.10 1.82 18.44
CA ILE A 325 11.37 1.26 18.94
C ILE A 325 12.23 2.42 19.43
N GLU A 326 12.59 2.38 20.70
CA GLU A 326 13.48 3.33 21.34
C GLU A 326 14.77 2.62 21.75
N ILE A 327 15.91 3.17 21.29
CA ILE A 327 17.23 2.60 21.52
C ILE A 327 18.07 3.66 22.23
N ASP A 328 18.40 3.38 23.48
CA ASP A 328 19.35 4.20 24.23
C ASP A 328 20.76 3.78 23.82
N THR A 329 21.51 4.71 23.23
CA THR A 329 22.86 4.47 22.71
C THR A 329 23.82 5.54 23.18
N LYS A 330 25.08 5.16 23.36
CA LYS A 330 26.15 6.07 23.80
C LYS A 330 27.21 6.15 22.72
N LEU A 331 27.28 7.31 22.05
CA LEU A 331 28.28 7.55 21.01
C LEU A 331 29.54 8.15 21.63
N PRO A 332 30.75 7.70 21.23
CA PRO A 332 32.01 8.15 21.84
C PRO A 332 32.23 9.67 21.86
N VAL A 333 31.65 10.40 20.90
CA VAL A 333 31.87 11.85 20.70
C VAL A 333 30.64 12.69 21.05
N VAL A 334 29.43 12.17 20.81
CA VAL A 334 28.18 12.93 20.94
C VAL A 334 27.46 12.64 22.27
N GLY A 335 27.98 11.69 23.06
CA GLY A 335 27.42 11.30 24.34
C GLY A 335 26.20 10.41 24.19
N ASP A 336 25.30 10.50 25.17
CA ASP A 336 24.07 9.73 25.20
C ASP A 336 23.10 10.24 24.13
N GLN A 337 22.53 9.32 23.36
CA GLN A 337 21.62 9.58 22.26
C GLN A 337 20.42 8.64 22.38
N LYS A 338 19.25 9.14 21.97
CA LYS A 338 18.04 8.36 21.89
C LYS A 338 17.64 8.20 20.44
N TRP A 339 17.77 6.98 19.92
CA TRP A 339 17.30 6.65 18.58
C TRP A 339 15.87 6.16 18.64
N VAL A 340 15.02 6.73 17.81
CA VAL A 340 13.59 6.43 17.75
C VAL A 340 13.25 5.98 16.35
N ILE A 341 12.55 4.86 16.24
CA ILE A 341 11.93 4.36 15.01
C ILE A 341 10.43 4.24 15.26
N TRP A 342 9.64 4.85 14.40
CA TRP A 342 8.21 4.61 14.27
C TRP A 342 7.96 3.74 13.05
N ILE A 343 7.11 2.73 13.21
CA ILE A 343 6.55 1.93 12.12
C ILE A 343 5.03 1.92 12.33
N CYS A 344 4.34 2.76 11.56
CA CYS A 344 2.89 2.93 11.61
C CYS A 344 2.29 2.25 10.38
N SER A 345 1.57 1.14 10.56
CA SER A 345 0.96 0.39 9.47
C SER A 345 -0.57 0.51 9.51
N PHE A 346 -1.17 0.93 8.41
CA PHE A 346 -2.59 0.82 8.15
C PHE A 346 -2.85 -0.39 7.27
N ASN A 347 -3.54 -1.39 7.80
CA ASN A 347 -3.77 -2.68 7.15
C ASN A 347 -5.23 -2.78 6.76
N VAL A 348 -5.59 -2.22 5.62
CA VAL A 348 -6.97 -2.00 5.19
C VAL A 348 -7.57 -3.28 4.58
N PRO A 349 -8.66 -3.82 5.15
CA PRO A 349 -9.35 -4.99 4.58
C PRO A 349 -9.98 -4.62 3.24
N MET A 350 -9.47 -5.20 2.15
CA MET A 350 -9.97 -4.93 0.80
C MET A 350 -11.09 -5.89 0.42
N ALA A 351 -10.83 -7.19 0.53
CA ALA A 351 -11.75 -8.28 0.24
C ALA A 351 -11.29 -9.53 1.01
N PRO A 352 -12.11 -10.60 1.12
CA PRO A 352 -11.64 -11.86 1.69
C PRO A 352 -10.31 -12.33 1.06
N GLY A 353 -9.30 -12.58 1.89
CA GLY A 353 -7.96 -12.99 1.43
C GLY A 353 -7.16 -11.91 0.69
N LYS A 354 -7.54 -10.62 0.82
CA LYS A 354 -6.83 -9.49 0.22
C LYS A 354 -6.82 -8.27 1.12
N THR A 355 -5.64 -7.70 1.36
CA THR A 355 -5.44 -6.58 2.28
C THR A 355 -4.49 -5.57 1.67
N ARG A 356 -4.74 -4.26 1.87
CA ARG A 356 -3.78 -3.21 1.55
C ARG A 356 -3.00 -2.86 2.80
N SER A 357 -1.67 -2.95 2.75
CA SER A 357 -0.80 -2.41 3.78
C SER A 357 -0.27 -1.05 3.33
N ILE A 358 -0.44 -0.01 4.14
CA ILE A 358 0.20 1.30 4.00
C ILE A 358 1.07 1.52 5.24
N VAL A 359 2.39 1.53 5.06
CA VAL A 359 3.35 1.74 6.14
C VAL A 359 3.95 3.13 6.03
N CYS A 360 3.83 3.88 7.12
CA CYS A 360 4.51 5.14 7.34
C CYS A 360 5.56 4.91 8.42
N SER A 361 6.83 5.07 8.07
CA SER A 361 7.95 4.93 9.00
C SER A 361 8.62 6.27 9.22
N ALA A 362 9.08 6.52 10.43
CA ALA A 362 9.89 7.69 10.77
C ALA A 362 11.07 7.28 11.63
N ARG A 363 12.25 7.90 11.42
CA ARG A 363 13.38 7.72 12.34
C ARG A 363 14.21 8.99 12.50
N ASN A 364 14.81 9.18 13.66
CA ASN A 364 15.59 10.38 13.98
C ASN A 364 17.12 10.25 13.80
N PHE A 365 17.58 9.14 13.19
CA PHE A 365 18.99 8.84 13.01
C PHE A 365 19.26 8.30 11.60
N PHE A 366 20.52 8.38 11.15
CA PHE A 366 20.93 8.05 9.77
C PHE A 366 20.02 8.68 8.70
N GLN A 367 19.71 9.97 8.85
CA GLN A 367 18.81 10.69 7.92
C GLN A 367 19.35 10.76 6.49
N PHE A 368 20.67 10.75 6.30
CA PHE A 368 21.33 10.82 4.99
C PHE A 368 21.09 9.57 4.12
N THR A 369 20.66 8.45 4.71
CA THR A 369 20.28 7.24 3.97
C THR A 369 18.78 7.14 3.70
N MET A 370 18.01 8.16 4.06
CA MET A 370 16.56 8.22 3.84
C MET A 370 16.21 9.21 2.75
N PRO A 371 15.12 8.98 2.00
CA PRO A 371 14.53 10.02 1.17
C PRO A 371 14.00 11.17 2.05
N GLY A 372 13.93 12.34 1.46
CA GLY A 372 13.25 13.48 2.07
C GLY A 372 13.53 14.79 1.34
N PRO A 373 12.95 15.90 1.83
CA PRO A 373 12.98 17.19 1.13
C PRO A 373 14.32 17.94 1.28
N ALA A 374 15.22 17.49 2.17
CA ALA A 374 16.49 18.18 2.37
C ALA A 374 17.48 17.90 1.23
N TRP A 375 18.31 18.88 0.89
CA TRP A 375 19.24 18.78 -0.26
C TRP A 375 20.30 17.67 -0.10
N TRP A 376 20.57 17.25 1.14
CA TRP A 376 21.48 16.14 1.46
C TRP A 376 20.81 14.76 1.46
N GLN A 377 19.47 14.69 1.36
CA GLN A 377 18.71 13.43 1.26
C GLN A 377 18.63 12.97 -0.19
N VAL A 378 19.76 12.49 -0.71
CA VAL A 378 19.92 12.13 -2.14
C VAL A 378 19.38 10.75 -2.50
N ILE A 379 18.94 9.96 -1.51
CA ILE A 379 18.37 8.63 -1.75
C ILE A 379 16.93 8.80 -2.28
N PRO A 380 16.62 8.30 -3.48
CA PRO A 380 15.27 8.44 -4.02
C PRO A 380 14.29 7.50 -3.31
N ARG A 381 13.02 7.90 -3.22
CA ARG A 381 11.97 7.14 -2.52
C ARG A 381 11.84 5.69 -3.02
N TRP A 382 11.95 5.47 -4.33
CA TRP A 382 11.86 4.13 -4.92
C TRP A 382 12.99 3.19 -4.49
N HIS A 383 14.17 3.70 -4.13
CA HIS A 383 15.30 2.86 -3.72
C HIS A 383 15.04 2.25 -2.34
N GLU A 384 14.49 3.04 -1.42
CA GLU A 384 14.09 2.55 -0.10
C GLU A 384 12.95 1.52 -0.18
N HIS A 385 12.10 1.64 -1.21
CA HIS A 385 11.06 0.67 -1.48
C HIS A 385 11.61 -0.70 -1.88
N TRP A 386 12.84 -0.82 -2.39
CA TRP A 386 13.43 -2.15 -2.65
C TRP A 386 13.64 -2.93 -1.36
N THR A 387 14.16 -2.30 -0.31
CA THR A 387 14.31 -2.91 1.02
C THR A 387 12.94 -3.21 1.62
N SER A 388 12.01 -2.25 1.55
CA SER A 388 10.65 -2.43 2.08
C SER A 388 9.90 -3.58 1.40
N ASN A 389 10.03 -3.75 0.08
CA ASN A 389 9.41 -4.86 -0.63
C ASN A 389 10.01 -6.22 -0.26
N LYS A 390 11.30 -6.30 0.08
CA LYS A 390 11.92 -7.54 0.58
C LYS A 390 11.33 -7.99 1.91
N VAL A 391 10.95 -7.05 2.80
CA VAL A 391 10.26 -7.37 4.05
C VAL A 391 8.94 -8.08 3.75
N TYR A 392 8.06 -7.45 2.96
CA TYR A 392 6.79 -8.07 2.55
C TYR A 392 6.97 -9.43 1.84
N ASP A 393 8.00 -9.58 1.00
CA ASP A 393 8.26 -10.84 0.31
C ASP A 393 8.67 -11.97 1.28
N GLY A 394 9.39 -11.63 2.36
CA GLY A 394 9.71 -12.56 3.44
C GLY A 394 8.47 -13.09 4.15
N ASP A 395 7.48 -12.24 4.40
CA ASP A 395 6.27 -12.68 5.08
C ASP A 395 5.34 -13.49 4.17
N MET A 396 5.21 -13.09 2.91
CA MET A 396 4.06 -13.44 2.08
C MET A 396 3.88 -14.95 1.85
N ILE A 397 4.96 -15.71 1.66
CA ILE A 397 4.86 -17.16 1.42
C ILE A 397 4.58 -17.93 2.72
N VAL A 398 5.11 -17.44 3.84
CA VAL A 398 4.86 -18.02 5.17
C VAL A 398 3.38 -17.83 5.54
N LEU A 399 2.89 -16.59 5.40
CA LEU A 399 1.50 -16.23 5.68
C LEU A 399 0.52 -16.90 4.72
N GLN A 400 0.87 -17.05 3.45
CA GLN A 400 0.07 -17.83 2.51
C GLN A 400 -0.10 -19.29 2.99
N GLY A 401 0.99 -19.91 3.45
CA GLY A 401 0.96 -21.28 3.98
C GLY A 401 0.08 -21.39 5.21
N GLN A 402 0.21 -20.44 6.14
CA GLN A 402 -0.57 -20.39 7.37
C GLN A 402 -2.08 -20.25 7.08
N GLU A 403 -2.46 -19.31 6.22
CA GLU A 403 -3.85 -19.07 5.86
C GLU A 403 -4.51 -20.30 5.21
N LYS A 404 -3.78 -21.05 4.37
CA LYS A 404 -4.29 -22.32 3.81
C LYS A 404 -4.69 -23.33 4.89
N ILE A 405 -3.91 -23.44 5.96
CA ILE A 405 -4.19 -24.36 7.06
C ILE A 405 -5.37 -23.86 7.90
N PHE A 406 -5.46 -22.57 8.18
CA PHE A 406 -6.60 -22.00 8.88
C PHE A 406 -7.91 -22.20 8.11
N LEU A 407 -7.90 -21.99 6.80
CA LEU A 407 -9.05 -22.25 5.95
C LEU A 407 -9.46 -23.73 5.95
N SER A 408 -8.50 -24.65 5.82
CA SER A 408 -8.81 -26.09 5.81
C SER A 408 -9.44 -26.51 7.14
N LYS A 409 -8.95 -25.98 8.27
CA LYS A 409 -9.49 -26.26 9.60
C LYS A 409 -10.91 -25.69 9.79
N SER A 410 -11.16 -24.48 9.30
CA SER A 410 -12.50 -23.89 9.32
C SER A 410 -13.50 -24.71 8.49
N MET A 411 -13.09 -25.20 7.32
CA MET A 411 -13.93 -26.03 6.45
C MET A 411 -14.21 -27.42 7.02
N GLU A 412 -13.22 -28.05 7.68
CA GLU A 412 -13.36 -29.37 8.31
C GLU A 412 -14.32 -29.34 9.51
N GLY A 413 -14.34 -28.24 10.28
CA GLY A 413 -15.10 -28.12 11.53
C GLY A 413 -16.42 -27.34 11.45
N GLN A 414 -16.67 -26.54 10.40
CA GLN A 414 -17.72 -25.51 10.38
C GLN A 414 -17.65 -24.51 11.55
N GLU A 415 -16.48 -24.38 12.15
CA GLU A 415 -16.25 -23.61 13.37
C GLU A 415 -15.36 -22.39 13.06
N ASP A 416 -15.49 -21.36 13.88
CA ASP A 416 -14.73 -20.13 13.75
C ASP A 416 -13.27 -20.34 14.17
N VAL A 417 -12.33 -20.00 13.28
CA VAL A 417 -10.88 -20.10 13.51
C VAL A 417 -10.47 -19.33 14.76
N ASN A 418 -11.09 -18.18 15.04
CA ASN A 418 -10.71 -17.35 16.18
C ASN A 418 -11.18 -17.96 17.52
N GLU A 419 -12.28 -18.72 17.53
CA GLU A 419 -12.73 -19.48 18.71
C GLU A 419 -11.83 -20.68 18.99
N GLN A 420 -11.25 -21.28 17.95
CA GLN A 420 -10.36 -22.43 18.04
C GLN A 420 -8.87 -22.08 18.01
N TYR A 421 -8.52 -20.80 17.99
CA TYR A 421 -7.17 -20.37 17.63
C TYR A 421 -6.09 -21.06 18.50
N THR A 422 -6.28 -21.15 19.81
CA THR A 422 -5.36 -21.81 20.76
C THR A 422 -5.43 -23.35 20.74
N LYS A 423 -6.43 -23.94 20.08
CA LYS A 423 -6.46 -25.38 19.79
C LYS A 423 -5.71 -25.71 18.50
N ILE A 424 -5.74 -24.80 17.54
CA ILE A 424 -5.08 -24.94 16.23
C ILE A 424 -3.59 -24.57 16.32
N THR A 425 -3.26 -23.57 17.14
CA THR A 425 -1.91 -23.02 17.32
C THR A 425 -1.39 -23.28 18.73
N PHE A 426 -0.07 -23.33 18.88
CA PHE A 426 0.61 -23.43 20.17
C PHE A 426 1.45 -22.18 20.39
N THR A 427 1.03 -21.33 21.31
CA THR A 427 1.57 -19.98 21.58
C THR A 427 1.99 -19.86 23.05
N PRO A 428 3.09 -20.52 23.47
CA PRO A 428 3.41 -20.71 24.88
C PRO A 428 4.18 -19.55 25.51
N THR A 429 4.60 -18.55 24.73
CA THR A 429 5.57 -17.55 25.20
C THR A 429 4.96 -16.17 25.38
N GLN A 430 5.66 -15.29 26.10
CA GLN A 430 5.23 -13.89 26.24
C GLN A 430 5.36 -13.09 24.94
N ALA A 431 6.12 -13.58 23.95
CA ALA A 431 6.22 -12.95 22.64
C ALA A 431 4.87 -13.01 21.88
N ASP A 432 4.06 -14.02 22.16
CA ASP A 432 2.75 -14.26 21.52
C ASP A 432 1.63 -13.37 22.08
N ARG A 433 1.90 -12.56 23.11
CA ARG A 433 0.89 -11.84 23.88
C ARG A 433 0.04 -10.89 23.03
N PHE A 434 0.65 -10.16 22.10
CA PHE A 434 -0.08 -9.24 21.21
C PHE A 434 -0.85 -9.97 20.10
N VAL A 435 -0.35 -11.12 19.63
CA VAL A 435 -1.08 -12.00 18.70
C VAL A 435 -2.37 -12.49 19.36
N LEU A 436 -2.27 -13.01 20.58
CA LEU A 436 -3.42 -13.48 21.34
C LEU A 436 -4.38 -12.34 21.67
N ALA A 437 -3.86 -11.15 22.01
CA ALA A 437 -4.69 -9.95 22.22
C ALA A 437 -5.48 -9.57 20.96
N PHE A 438 -4.85 -9.58 19.78
CA PHE A 438 -5.51 -9.30 18.51
C PHE A 438 -6.58 -10.34 18.17
N ARG A 439 -6.27 -11.65 18.25
CA ARG A 439 -7.24 -12.72 17.97
C ARG A 439 -8.43 -12.66 18.92
N ASN A 440 -8.20 -12.38 20.20
CA ASN A 440 -9.26 -12.22 21.17
C ASN A 440 -10.11 -10.96 20.90
N TRP A 441 -9.48 -9.84 20.54
CA TRP A 441 -10.19 -8.61 20.13
C TRP A 441 -11.06 -8.85 18.90
N LEU A 442 -10.51 -9.50 17.86
CA LEU A 442 -11.22 -9.77 16.62
C LEU A 442 -12.47 -10.62 16.87
N ARG A 443 -12.33 -11.66 17.70
CA ARG A 443 -13.45 -12.50 18.13
C ARG A 443 -14.51 -11.74 18.94
N ARG A 444 -14.10 -11.03 20.00
CA ARG A 444 -15.02 -10.38 20.95
C ARG A 444 -15.69 -9.13 20.41
N HIS A 445 -14.95 -8.32 19.64
CA HIS A 445 -15.40 -7.00 19.20
C HIS A 445 -15.56 -6.91 17.69
N GLY A 446 -14.67 -7.55 16.93
CA GLY A 446 -14.68 -7.54 15.47
C GLY A 446 -15.63 -8.56 14.82
N ASN A 447 -16.39 -9.34 15.59
CA ASN A 447 -17.27 -10.41 15.08
C ASN A 447 -16.50 -11.45 14.22
N SER A 448 -15.26 -11.74 14.63
CA SER A 448 -14.32 -12.71 14.07
C SER A 448 -13.84 -12.48 12.63
N GLN A 449 -14.38 -11.47 11.95
CA GLN A 449 -13.98 -11.09 10.59
C GLN A 449 -14.45 -9.66 10.25
N PRO A 450 -13.81 -8.99 9.27
CA PRO A 450 -14.33 -7.75 8.72
C PRO A 450 -15.78 -7.88 8.24
N GLU A 451 -16.58 -6.83 8.46
CA GLU A 451 -17.96 -6.77 7.95
C GLU A 451 -17.98 -6.44 6.45
N TRP A 452 -17.91 -7.48 5.63
CA TRP A 452 -17.91 -7.35 4.17
C TRP A 452 -19.24 -6.79 3.62
N PHE A 453 -19.17 -5.97 2.58
CA PHE A 453 -20.30 -5.61 1.73
C PHE A 453 -20.58 -6.76 0.74
N GLY A 454 -21.83 -7.21 0.66
CA GLY A 454 -22.25 -8.30 -0.23
C GLY A 454 -21.96 -9.71 0.30
N SER A 455 -22.20 -10.73 -0.53
CA SER A 455 -22.00 -12.13 -0.16
C SER A 455 -20.56 -12.57 -0.41
N SER A 456 -19.77 -12.74 0.66
CA SER A 456 -18.37 -13.18 0.60
C SER A 456 -18.18 -14.70 0.42
N GLY A 457 -19.23 -15.50 0.64
CA GLY A 457 -19.11 -16.94 0.93
C GLY A 457 -18.87 -17.91 -0.23
N GLN A 458 -18.36 -17.49 -1.40
CA GLN A 458 -18.26 -18.41 -2.56
C GLN A 458 -16.98 -18.33 -3.40
N GLN A 459 -16.09 -17.35 -3.20
CA GLN A 459 -14.86 -17.27 -3.98
C GLN A 459 -13.68 -17.90 -3.23
N PRO A 460 -12.83 -18.69 -3.90
CA PRO A 460 -11.63 -19.21 -3.28
C PRO A 460 -10.67 -18.05 -2.93
N LEU A 461 -10.04 -18.10 -1.77
CA LEU A 461 -9.12 -17.05 -1.35
C LEU A 461 -7.86 -17.04 -2.23
N PRO A 462 -7.29 -15.87 -2.55
CA PRO A 462 -6.05 -15.75 -3.32
C PRO A 462 -4.93 -16.66 -2.80
N SER A 463 -4.79 -16.78 -1.49
CA SER A 463 -3.81 -17.67 -0.87
C SER A 463 -3.94 -19.13 -1.32
N THR A 464 -5.15 -19.61 -1.60
CA THR A 464 -5.41 -21.02 -2.00
C THR A 464 -5.18 -21.29 -3.48
N VAL A 465 -5.25 -20.26 -4.34
CA VAL A 465 -5.23 -20.42 -5.81
C VAL A 465 -3.99 -19.84 -6.49
N LEU A 466 -3.34 -18.85 -5.88
CA LEU A 466 -2.17 -18.21 -6.48
C LEU A 466 -0.90 -19.03 -6.25
N SER A 467 -0.09 -19.16 -7.30
CA SER A 467 1.26 -19.72 -7.23
C SER A 467 2.21 -18.81 -6.45
N LYS A 468 3.35 -19.35 -5.98
CA LYS A 468 4.42 -18.57 -5.34
C LYS A 468 4.81 -17.34 -6.19
N ARG A 469 4.90 -17.51 -7.52
CA ARG A 469 5.24 -16.44 -8.45
C ARG A 469 4.21 -15.31 -8.46
N GLN A 470 2.92 -15.65 -8.49
CA GLN A 470 1.84 -14.66 -8.46
C GLN A 470 1.72 -13.99 -7.11
N MET A 471 1.99 -14.72 -6.02
CA MET A 471 2.05 -14.14 -4.68
C MET A 471 3.16 -13.09 -4.60
N LEU A 472 4.34 -13.34 -5.15
CA LEU A 472 5.49 -12.41 -5.10
C LEU A 472 5.51 -11.36 -6.24
N ASP A 473 4.39 -11.14 -6.93
CA ASP A 473 4.31 -10.14 -7.99
C ASP A 473 4.30 -8.71 -7.43
N ARG A 474 5.48 -8.10 -7.34
CA ARG A 474 5.64 -6.71 -6.87
C ARG A 474 5.05 -5.70 -7.83
N PHE A 475 4.97 -6.03 -9.13
CA PHE A 475 4.56 -5.07 -10.15
C PHE A 475 3.10 -4.65 -9.93
N GLU A 476 2.21 -5.64 -9.88
CA GLU A 476 0.79 -5.45 -9.64
C GLU A 476 0.53 -4.94 -8.23
N GLN A 477 1.23 -5.49 -7.22
CA GLN A 477 0.97 -5.17 -5.82
C GLN A 477 1.45 -3.78 -5.39
N HIS A 478 2.52 -3.26 -6.01
CA HIS A 478 3.17 -2.03 -5.58
C HIS A 478 3.57 -1.12 -6.75
N THR A 479 4.40 -1.58 -7.69
CA THR A 479 5.07 -0.70 -8.67
C THR A 479 4.09 0.09 -9.53
N LEU A 480 2.99 -0.52 -9.99
CA LEU A 480 1.97 0.18 -10.78
C LEU A 480 1.30 1.33 -10.01
N LYS A 481 1.20 1.19 -8.69
CA LYS A 481 0.48 2.10 -7.78
C LYS A 481 1.39 3.18 -7.22
N CYS A 482 2.66 2.88 -7.01
CA CYS A 482 3.67 3.78 -6.46
C CYS A 482 4.23 4.70 -7.55
N SER A 483 3.94 6.00 -7.49
CA SER A 483 4.33 6.95 -8.54
C SER A 483 5.85 7.05 -8.69
N SER A 484 6.60 6.90 -7.59
CA SER A 484 8.07 6.89 -7.60
C SER A 484 8.63 5.63 -8.26
N CYS A 485 8.14 4.44 -7.89
CA CYS A 485 8.62 3.17 -8.46
C CYS A 485 8.21 3.01 -9.92
N ARG A 486 6.98 3.39 -10.29
CA ARG A 486 6.52 3.37 -11.68
C ARG A 486 7.42 4.21 -12.59
N LYS A 487 7.68 5.46 -12.21
CA LYS A 487 8.56 6.37 -12.98
C LYS A 487 9.99 5.83 -13.08
N ALA A 488 10.53 5.28 -11.99
CA ALA A 488 11.86 4.68 -12.01
C ALA A 488 11.94 3.47 -12.94
N TYR A 489 10.93 2.58 -12.88
CA TYR A 489 10.82 1.43 -13.76
C TYR A 489 10.73 1.84 -15.25
N GLU A 490 9.88 2.81 -15.59
CA GLU A 490 9.78 3.36 -16.96
C GLU A 490 11.09 4.00 -17.43
N ALA A 491 11.77 4.73 -16.54
CA ALA A 491 13.07 5.32 -16.84
C ALA A 491 14.14 4.24 -17.09
N PHE A 492 14.18 3.18 -16.28
CA PHE A 492 15.10 2.05 -16.47
C PHE A 492 14.88 1.39 -17.83
N GLN A 493 13.63 1.11 -18.20
CA GLN A 493 13.29 0.56 -19.51
C GLN A 493 13.70 1.49 -20.66
N THR A 494 13.50 2.80 -20.51
CA THR A 494 13.86 3.79 -21.52
C THR A 494 15.37 3.85 -21.70
N TRP A 495 16.14 3.93 -20.61
CA TRP A 495 17.59 3.96 -20.65
C TRP A 495 18.19 2.67 -21.19
N GLN A 496 17.65 1.50 -20.83
CA GLN A 496 18.06 0.23 -21.43
C GLN A 496 17.91 0.25 -22.95
N LYS A 497 16.75 0.66 -23.48
CA LYS A 497 16.52 0.77 -24.93
C LYS A 497 17.50 1.72 -25.61
N LEU A 498 17.74 2.89 -25.00
CA LEU A 498 18.69 3.88 -25.53
C LEU A 498 20.13 3.35 -25.53
N LEU A 499 20.57 2.71 -24.45
CA LEU A 499 21.91 2.16 -24.30
C LEU A 499 22.15 0.96 -25.20
N ILE A 500 21.15 0.10 -25.40
CA ILE A 500 21.20 -1.00 -26.39
C ILE A 500 21.31 -0.42 -27.80
N GLY A 501 20.50 0.59 -28.14
CA GLY A 501 20.60 1.30 -29.42
C GLY A 501 21.97 1.94 -29.65
N ALA A 502 22.52 2.60 -28.61
CA ALA A 502 23.86 3.17 -28.64
C ALA A 502 24.94 2.09 -28.81
N THR A 503 24.80 0.95 -28.15
CA THR A 503 25.71 -0.20 -28.31
C THR A 503 25.74 -0.66 -29.77
N VAL A 504 24.57 -0.87 -30.38
CA VAL A 504 24.46 -1.26 -31.80
C VAL A 504 25.10 -0.21 -32.70
N PHE A 505 24.82 1.07 -32.48
CA PHE A 505 25.38 2.17 -33.26
C PHE A 505 26.92 2.23 -33.18
N PHE A 506 27.49 2.17 -31.97
CA PHE A 506 28.93 2.23 -31.78
C PHE A 506 29.65 0.98 -32.29
N CYS A 507 29.06 -0.21 -32.16
CA CYS A 507 29.56 -1.43 -32.79
C CYS A 507 29.57 -1.30 -34.33
N ALA A 508 28.48 -0.81 -34.93
CA ALA A 508 28.37 -0.67 -36.38
C ALA A 508 29.33 0.38 -36.97
N THR A 509 29.63 1.43 -36.20
CA THR A 509 30.50 2.53 -36.64
C THR A 509 31.97 2.35 -36.26
N ALA A 510 32.30 1.41 -35.35
CA ALA A 510 33.68 1.19 -34.91
C ALA A 510 34.66 0.82 -36.03
N GLY A 511 34.20 0.27 -37.16
CA GLY A 511 35.03 -0.03 -38.32
C GLY A 511 35.25 1.13 -39.30
N VAL A 512 34.51 2.24 -39.13
CA VAL A 512 34.50 3.37 -40.08
C VAL A 512 35.76 4.25 -39.98
N PRO A 513 36.24 4.66 -38.79
CA PRO A 513 37.45 5.47 -38.69
C PRO A 513 38.68 4.76 -39.26
N SER A 514 39.60 5.53 -39.82
CA SER A 514 40.88 5.00 -40.34
C SER A 514 41.92 4.82 -39.23
N ASP A 515 41.86 5.64 -38.18
CA ASP A 515 42.80 5.58 -37.06
C ASP A 515 42.36 4.56 -35.99
N MET A 516 43.32 3.79 -35.48
CA MET A 516 43.06 2.72 -34.51
C MET A 516 42.51 3.26 -33.17
N GLN A 517 42.91 4.48 -32.77
CA GLN A 517 42.48 5.06 -31.49
C GLN A 517 40.97 5.29 -31.46
N SER A 518 40.40 5.89 -32.51
CA SER A 518 38.96 6.10 -32.62
C SER A 518 38.19 4.78 -32.64
N ARG A 519 38.71 3.74 -33.31
CA ARG A 519 38.08 2.40 -33.30
C ARG A 519 38.01 1.82 -31.89
N ILE A 520 39.11 1.90 -31.14
CA ILE A 520 39.19 1.43 -29.74
C ILE A 520 38.21 2.21 -28.86
N ILE A 521 38.14 3.53 -29.02
CA ILE A 521 37.22 4.38 -28.24
C ILE A 521 35.76 3.99 -28.52
N LEU A 522 35.34 3.88 -29.78
CA LEU A 522 33.96 3.52 -30.14
C LEU A 522 33.59 2.12 -29.62
N ALA A 523 34.50 1.14 -29.76
CA ALA A 523 34.31 -0.19 -29.19
C ALA A 523 34.21 -0.17 -27.65
N GLY A 524 35.05 0.63 -26.99
CA GLY A 524 35.01 0.83 -25.54
C GLY A 524 33.68 1.43 -25.08
N ILE A 525 33.16 2.45 -25.79
CA ILE A 525 31.84 3.04 -25.50
C ILE A 525 30.74 2.00 -25.67
N ALA A 526 30.78 1.18 -26.73
CA ALA A 526 29.79 0.13 -26.94
C ALA A 526 29.74 -0.87 -25.77
N ILE A 527 30.92 -1.29 -25.26
CA ILE A 527 31.01 -2.19 -24.11
C ILE A 527 30.42 -1.53 -22.85
N VAL A 528 30.76 -0.26 -22.59
CA VAL A 528 30.23 0.48 -21.44
C VAL A 528 28.71 0.61 -21.53
N CYS A 529 28.17 1.00 -22.69
CA CYS A 529 26.73 1.11 -22.90
C CYS A 529 26.02 -0.24 -22.64
N SER A 530 26.56 -1.33 -23.18
CA SER A 530 26.03 -2.69 -22.97
C SER A 530 26.06 -3.09 -21.49
N GLY A 531 27.18 -2.84 -20.81
CA GLY A 531 27.34 -3.13 -19.38
C GLY A 531 26.35 -2.35 -18.50
N ILE A 532 26.14 -1.06 -18.78
CA ILE A 532 25.15 -0.25 -18.06
C ILE A 532 23.73 -0.74 -18.37
N ALA A 533 23.41 -1.07 -19.62
CA ALA A 533 22.10 -1.62 -19.97
C ALA A 533 21.80 -2.92 -19.22
N TYR A 534 22.78 -3.82 -19.13
CA TYR A 534 22.69 -5.05 -18.36
C TYR A 534 22.50 -4.78 -16.87
N ALA A 535 23.28 -3.88 -16.27
CA ALA A 535 23.13 -3.51 -14.87
C ALA A 535 21.73 -2.91 -14.57
N LEU A 536 21.19 -2.07 -15.46
CA LEU A 536 19.83 -1.56 -15.32
C LEU A 536 18.78 -2.66 -15.43
N HIS A 537 19.01 -3.69 -16.27
CA HIS A 537 18.12 -4.84 -16.39
C HIS A 537 18.04 -5.63 -15.09
N GLU A 538 19.19 -5.99 -14.50
CA GLU A 538 19.27 -6.69 -13.21
C GLU A 538 18.60 -5.88 -12.08
N LEU A 539 18.87 -4.58 -12.01
CA LEU A 539 18.25 -3.72 -11.01
C LEU A 539 16.73 -3.56 -11.23
N GLN A 540 16.26 -3.64 -12.47
CA GLN A 540 14.84 -3.53 -12.81
C GLN A 540 14.00 -4.64 -12.16
N GLU A 541 14.57 -5.82 -11.91
CA GLU A 541 13.87 -6.96 -11.29
C GLU A 541 13.28 -6.58 -9.92
N ASN A 542 13.92 -5.66 -9.18
CA ASN A 542 13.44 -5.20 -7.89
C ASN A 542 12.07 -4.51 -7.95
N PHE A 543 11.62 -4.05 -9.13
CA PHE A 543 10.29 -3.46 -9.35
C PHE A 543 9.23 -4.49 -9.75
N VAL A 544 9.62 -5.69 -10.19
CA VAL A 544 8.70 -6.63 -10.83
C VAL A 544 8.53 -7.88 -9.98
N PHE A 545 9.63 -8.58 -9.72
CA PHE A 545 9.60 -9.88 -9.07
C PHE A 545 10.99 -10.23 -8.57
N VAL A 546 11.06 -10.72 -7.33
CA VAL A 546 12.25 -11.35 -6.76
C VAL A 546 11.80 -12.66 -6.14
N ASP A 547 12.46 -13.76 -6.50
CA ASP A 547 12.17 -15.05 -5.87
C ASP A 547 12.78 -15.06 -4.47
N TYR A 548 11.96 -14.72 -3.46
CA TYR A 548 12.41 -14.71 -2.08
C TYR A 548 12.44 -16.15 -1.54
N VAL A 549 13.63 -16.59 -1.15
CA VAL A 549 13.89 -17.92 -0.60
C VAL A 549 14.63 -17.76 0.71
N HIS A 550 13.95 -18.00 1.83
CA HIS A 550 14.52 -17.84 3.18
C HIS A 550 15.82 -18.61 3.40
N ALA A 551 15.96 -19.77 2.76
CA ALA A 551 17.12 -20.65 2.87
C ALA A 551 18.34 -20.15 2.08
N ASP A 552 18.15 -19.32 1.05
CA ASP A 552 19.26 -18.77 0.24
C ASP A 552 19.88 -17.53 0.91
N ILE A 553 19.21 -16.99 1.93
CA ILE A 553 19.70 -15.90 2.77
C ILE A 553 20.47 -16.54 3.93
N ASP A 554 21.69 -16.97 3.62
CA ASP A 554 22.76 -17.24 4.60
C ASP A 554 23.04 -16.00 5.43
#